data_AF-A0A0C2WVV3-F1
#
_entry.id   AF-A0A0C2WVV3-F1
#
_cell.length_a   1.000
_cell.length_b   1.000
_cell.length_c   1.000
_cell.angle_alpha   90.00
_cell.angle_beta   90.00
_cell.angle_gamma   90.00
#
_symmetry.space_group_name_H-M   'P 1'
#
loop_
_entity.id
_entity.type
_entity.pdbx_description
1 polymer ?
#
loop_
_entity_poly.entity_id
_entity_poly.type
_entity_poly.pdbx_seq_one_letter_code
_entity_poly.pdbx_strand_id
1 'polypeptide(L)'
;MSLLLRLVALPPQLHILVQCRLASAASSASSTADEAERRFAFPAHPRPTPYQIFHLPSTASQKEIKTRYYDLVRVHHPDSFHSRTLSPQERHLRFQAVTAAYDILRGKTKFNTGWRERNPDSDGFDPFEAELSRRRNAYYAHPSRQPRYGEQSEEQQRAKDAWTSEPEYAWKDRMIMLFGVLSLVAGIVPGIFGFPAQFDRSHKAAGANLKQARSDAQEFGDARMAQVRRRVQEIKSQTS
;
A
#
# COMPACT_ATOMS: atom_id res chain seq x y z
N MET A 1 -2.76 -18.71 -5.25
CA MET A 1 -2.74 -19.75 -6.30
C MET A 1 -4.12 -19.86 -6.99
N SER A 2 -4.65 -18.76 -7.55
CA SER A 2 -6.05 -18.75 -8.05
C SER A 2 -6.23 -18.08 -9.43
N LEU A 3 -5.17 -18.02 -10.24
CA LEU A 3 -5.22 -17.56 -11.63
C LEU A 3 -4.80 -18.63 -12.65
N LEU A 4 -4.26 -19.77 -12.21
CA LEU A 4 -3.75 -20.82 -13.11
C LEU A 4 -4.82 -21.82 -13.57
N LEU A 5 -6.06 -21.74 -13.07
CA LEU A 5 -7.12 -22.72 -13.36
C LEU A 5 -8.25 -22.20 -14.26
N ARG A 6 -8.06 -21.08 -14.97
CA ARG A 6 -9.02 -20.59 -15.99
C ARG A 6 -8.47 -20.57 -17.42
N LEU A 7 -7.36 -21.23 -17.68
CA LEU A 7 -6.71 -21.29 -19.02
C LEU A 7 -6.86 -22.63 -19.74
N VAL A 8 -7.58 -23.61 -19.17
CA VAL A 8 -7.67 -24.97 -19.75
C VAL A 8 -8.89 -25.15 -20.67
N ALA A 9 -9.73 -24.13 -20.83
CA ALA A 9 -10.97 -24.21 -21.62
C ALA A 9 -10.98 -23.32 -22.88
N LEU A 10 -9.81 -23.00 -23.46
CA LEU A 10 -9.73 -22.23 -24.71
C LEU A 10 -9.23 -23.13 -25.86
N PRO A 11 -9.82 -23.02 -27.07
CA PRO A 11 -9.34 -23.70 -28.27
C PRO A 11 -7.84 -23.43 -28.52
N PRO A 12 -7.04 -24.42 -28.96
CA PRO A 12 -5.58 -24.32 -29.06
C PRO A 12 -5.08 -23.18 -29.96
N GLN A 13 -5.89 -22.78 -30.96
CA GLN A 13 -5.63 -21.65 -31.84
C GLN A 13 -5.64 -20.27 -31.14
N LEU A 14 -6.38 -20.12 -30.03
CA LEU A 14 -6.39 -18.87 -29.26
C LEU A 14 -5.19 -18.74 -28.31
N HIS A 15 -4.56 -19.85 -27.92
CA HIS A 15 -3.35 -19.82 -27.09
C HIS A 15 -2.17 -19.20 -27.83
N ILE A 16 -2.03 -19.49 -29.13
CA ILE A 16 -0.96 -18.95 -29.97
C ILE A 16 -1.11 -17.43 -30.11
N LEU A 17 -2.33 -16.93 -30.35
CA LEU A 17 -2.55 -15.49 -30.50
C LEU A 17 -2.32 -14.70 -29.19
N VAL A 18 -2.68 -15.29 -28.04
CA VAL A 18 -2.43 -14.67 -26.73
C VAL A 18 -0.94 -14.68 -26.39
N GLN A 19 -0.23 -15.78 -26.65
CA GLN A 19 1.21 -15.87 -26.43
C GLN A 19 2.00 -14.95 -27.36
N CYS A 20 1.62 -14.85 -28.64
CA CYS A 20 2.25 -13.94 -29.60
C CYS A 20 2.06 -12.47 -29.23
N ARG A 21 0.88 -12.06 -28.75
CA ARG A 21 0.66 -10.68 -28.26
C ARG A 21 1.44 -10.38 -26.99
N LEU A 22 1.52 -11.31 -26.05
CA LEU A 22 2.24 -11.09 -24.79
C LEU A 22 3.76 -11.00 -25.02
N ALA A 23 4.31 -11.87 -25.88
CA ALA A 23 5.72 -11.84 -26.25
C ALA A 23 6.08 -10.57 -27.02
N SER A 24 5.26 -10.14 -27.98
CA SER A 24 5.52 -8.94 -28.79
C SER A 24 5.51 -7.65 -27.96
N ALA A 25 4.61 -7.53 -26.98
CA ALA A 25 4.59 -6.40 -26.05
C ALA A 25 5.80 -6.39 -25.09
N ALA A 26 6.20 -7.55 -24.58
CA ALA A 26 7.36 -7.67 -23.69
C ALA A 26 8.69 -7.37 -24.41
N SER A 27 8.87 -7.87 -25.64
CA SER A 27 10.07 -7.62 -26.45
C SER A 27 10.22 -6.14 -26.82
N SER A 28 9.12 -5.48 -27.16
CA SER A 28 9.11 -4.04 -27.50
C SER A 28 9.35 -3.15 -26.28
N ALA A 29 8.86 -3.57 -25.10
CA ALA A 29 9.12 -2.86 -23.84
C ALA A 29 10.56 -3.03 -23.36
N SER A 30 11.15 -4.22 -23.54
CA SER A 30 12.55 -4.49 -23.16
C SER A 30 13.54 -3.73 -24.04
N SER A 31 13.34 -3.70 -25.35
CA SER A 31 14.26 -3.01 -26.27
C SER A 31 14.26 -1.49 -26.08
N THR A 32 13.08 -0.90 -25.84
CA THR A 32 12.95 0.53 -25.56
C THR A 32 13.53 0.93 -24.22
N ALA A 33 13.44 0.07 -23.20
CA ALA A 33 14.02 0.32 -21.88
C ALA A 33 15.55 0.16 -21.88
N ASP A 34 16.11 -0.85 -22.56
CA ASP A 34 17.56 -1.01 -22.76
C ASP A 34 18.16 0.17 -23.54
N GLU A 35 17.47 0.64 -24.59
CA GLU A 35 17.92 1.80 -25.33
C GLU A 35 17.81 3.10 -24.51
N ALA A 36 16.79 3.22 -23.66
CA ALA A 36 16.68 4.33 -22.73
C ALA A 36 17.77 4.32 -21.65
N GLU A 37 18.15 3.15 -21.11
CA GLU A 37 19.24 3.02 -20.16
C GLU A 37 20.59 3.40 -20.78
N ARG A 38 20.85 2.95 -22.03
CA ARG A 38 22.07 3.30 -22.77
C ARG A 38 22.12 4.76 -23.18
N ARG A 39 20.97 5.36 -23.52
CA ARG A 39 20.88 6.74 -23.99
C ARG A 39 20.84 7.76 -22.86
N PHE A 40 20.34 7.37 -21.68
CA PHE A 40 20.10 8.25 -20.54
C PHE A 40 20.61 7.60 -19.24
N ALA A 41 21.92 7.36 -19.17
CA ALA A 41 22.55 6.82 -17.97
C ALA A 41 22.39 7.79 -16.78
N PHE A 42 22.18 7.24 -15.58
CA PHE A 42 22.04 8.06 -14.39
C PHE A 42 23.36 8.82 -14.09
N PRO A 43 23.33 10.12 -13.76
CA PRO A 43 24.55 10.89 -13.52
C PRO A 43 25.39 10.32 -12.38
N ALA A 44 26.71 10.20 -12.58
CA ALA A 44 27.64 9.62 -11.60
C ALA A 44 28.09 10.59 -10.50
N HIS A 45 27.80 11.88 -10.63
CA HIS A 45 28.26 12.91 -9.68
C HIS A 45 27.28 13.06 -8.49
N PRO A 46 27.78 13.47 -7.31
CA PRO A 46 27.01 13.40 -6.05
C PRO A 46 25.81 14.36 -5.95
N ARG A 47 25.73 15.39 -6.80
CA ARG A 47 24.63 16.38 -6.79
C ARG A 47 24.18 16.74 -8.21
N PRO A 48 23.39 15.88 -8.88
CA PRO A 48 22.86 16.17 -10.20
C PRO A 48 21.70 17.16 -10.17
N THR A 49 21.71 18.09 -11.12
CA THR A 49 20.58 19.02 -11.28
C THR A 49 19.37 18.29 -11.89
N PRO A 50 18.13 18.73 -11.63
CA PRO A 50 16.94 18.09 -12.20
C PRO A 50 16.98 17.96 -13.74
N TYR A 51 17.49 19.00 -14.42
CA TYR A 51 17.64 19.01 -15.87
C TYR A 51 18.70 18.00 -16.36
N GLN A 52 19.79 17.82 -15.60
CA GLN A 52 20.82 16.82 -15.90
C GLN A 52 20.29 15.40 -15.73
N ILE A 53 19.52 15.12 -14.66
CA ILE A 53 18.86 13.81 -14.47
C ILE A 53 17.94 13.51 -15.66
N PHE A 54 17.22 14.51 -16.14
CA PHE A 54 16.27 14.36 -17.23
C PHE A 54 16.91 14.39 -18.62
N HIS A 55 18.20 14.76 -18.72
CA HIS A 55 18.88 14.96 -19.99
C HIS A 55 18.10 15.91 -20.92
N LEU A 56 17.53 16.97 -20.34
CA LEU A 56 16.73 17.98 -21.04
C LEU A 56 17.34 19.37 -20.85
N PRO A 57 17.23 20.27 -21.84
CA PRO A 57 17.63 21.66 -21.67
C PRO A 57 16.73 22.37 -20.64
N SER A 58 17.22 23.46 -20.06
CA SER A 58 16.45 24.28 -19.11
C SER A 58 15.18 24.90 -19.73
N THR A 59 15.13 24.99 -21.06
CA THR A 59 14.02 25.51 -21.86
C THR A 59 12.97 24.45 -22.22
N ALA A 60 13.12 23.20 -21.75
CA ALA A 60 12.23 22.11 -22.11
C ALA A 60 10.77 22.36 -21.66
N SER A 61 9.83 21.90 -22.49
CA SER A 61 8.40 22.02 -22.20
C SER A 61 7.98 21.05 -21.10
N GLN A 62 6.94 21.40 -20.33
CA GLN A 62 6.33 20.51 -19.34
C GLN A 62 5.86 19.17 -19.95
N LYS A 63 5.46 19.18 -21.23
CA LYS A 63 5.10 17.95 -21.96
C LYS A 63 6.31 17.03 -22.12
N GLU A 64 7.46 17.59 -22.49
CA GLU A 64 8.72 16.84 -22.69
C GLU A 64 9.25 16.30 -21.37
N ILE A 65 9.20 17.10 -20.30
CA ILE A 65 9.55 16.68 -18.94
C ILE A 65 8.67 15.50 -18.51
N LYS A 66 7.36 15.57 -18.74
CA LYS A 66 6.44 14.47 -18.41
C LYS A 66 6.72 13.21 -19.22
N THR A 67 6.98 13.33 -20.52
CA THR A 67 7.35 12.17 -21.35
C THR A 67 8.63 11.52 -20.84
N ARG A 68 9.68 12.32 -20.60
CA ARG A 68 10.96 11.84 -20.10
C ARG A 68 10.85 11.21 -18.71
N TYR A 69 9.99 11.74 -17.85
CA TYR A 69 9.70 11.14 -16.55
C TYR A 69 9.18 9.71 -16.69
N TYR A 70 8.24 9.44 -17.60
CA TYR A 70 7.74 8.07 -17.81
C TYR A 70 8.83 7.14 -18.33
N ASP A 71 9.70 7.60 -19.21
CA ASP A 71 10.83 6.80 -19.72
C ASP A 71 11.79 6.43 -18.58
N LEU A 72 12.19 7.41 -17.77
CA LEU A 72 13.10 7.19 -16.64
C LEU A 72 12.48 6.32 -15.55
N VAL A 73 11.19 6.48 -15.25
CA VAL A 73 10.50 5.63 -14.27
C VAL A 73 10.44 4.18 -14.74
N ARG A 74 10.19 3.91 -16.03
CA ARG A 74 10.20 2.54 -16.56
C ARG A 74 11.55 1.85 -16.35
N VAL A 75 12.65 2.57 -16.53
CA VAL A 75 14.00 2.04 -16.36
C VAL A 75 14.37 1.94 -14.88
N HIS A 76 14.15 3.00 -14.08
CA HIS A 76 14.61 3.10 -12.69
C HIS A 76 13.60 2.67 -11.62
N HIS A 77 12.44 2.11 -12.00
CA HIS A 77 11.49 1.58 -11.00
C HIS A 77 12.19 0.47 -10.17
N PRO A 78 12.01 0.40 -8.83
CA PRO A 78 12.65 -0.61 -8.01
C PRO A 78 12.35 -2.06 -8.43
N ASP A 79 11.20 -2.27 -9.07
CA ASP A 79 10.76 -3.58 -9.60
C ASP A 79 11.13 -3.83 -11.08
N SER A 80 11.71 -2.85 -11.78
CA SER A 80 12.10 -3.01 -13.18
C SER A 80 13.22 -4.06 -13.33
N PHE A 81 13.29 -4.69 -14.49
CA PHE A 81 14.36 -5.65 -14.78
C PHE A 81 15.75 -5.00 -14.69
N HIS A 82 15.91 -3.80 -15.26
CA HIS A 82 17.16 -3.02 -15.28
C HIS A 82 17.64 -2.66 -13.87
N SER A 83 16.72 -2.36 -12.96
CA SER A 83 17.09 -2.00 -11.59
C SER A 83 17.58 -3.21 -10.78
N ARG A 84 17.21 -4.45 -11.13
CA ARG A 84 17.58 -5.66 -10.34
C ARG A 84 19.08 -5.96 -10.33
N THR A 85 19.83 -5.42 -11.30
CA THR A 85 21.30 -5.54 -11.35
C THR A 85 21.99 -4.63 -10.33
N LEU A 86 21.29 -3.63 -9.80
CA LEU A 86 21.79 -2.66 -8.84
C LEU A 86 21.44 -3.07 -7.39
N SER A 87 22.21 -2.57 -6.43
CA SER A 87 21.90 -2.79 -5.02
C SER A 87 20.52 -2.21 -4.66
N PRO A 88 19.79 -2.80 -3.70
CA PRO A 88 18.47 -2.30 -3.29
C PRO A 88 18.47 -0.82 -2.89
N GLN A 89 19.55 -0.37 -2.22
CA GLN A 89 19.72 1.02 -1.80
C GLN A 89 19.87 1.96 -3.00
N GLU A 90 20.74 1.62 -3.96
CA GLU A 90 20.96 2.45 -5.16
C GLU A 90 19.70 2.56 -6.03
N ARG A 91 18.94 1.47 -6.18
CA ARG A 91 17.66 1.53 -6.90
C ARG A 91 16.71 2.55 -6.29
N HIS A 92 16.55 2.51 -4.97
CA HIS A 92 15.66 3.42 -4.25
C HIS A 92 16.17 4.86 -4.33
N LEU A 93 17.48 5.08 -4.20
CA LEU A 93 18.09 6.40 -4.34
C LEU A 93 17.89 6.99 -5.74
N ARG A 94 18.12 6.21 -6.81
CA ARG A 94 17.91 6.66 -8.20
C ARG A 94 16.45 7.00 -8.46
N PHE A 95 15.53 6.13 -8.03
CA PHE A 95 14.09 6.38 -8.17
C PHE A 95 13.65 7.65 -7.44
N GLN A 96 14.10 7.83 -6.19
CA GLN A 96 13.83 9.02 -5.39
C GLN A 96 14.38 10.29 -6.06
N ALA A 97 15.59 10.24 -6.62
CA ALA A 97 16.19 11.37 -7.32
C ALA A 97 15.38 11.76 -8.58
N VAL A 98 14.89 10.78 -9.34
CA VAL A 98 14.03 11.03 -10.51
C VAL A 98 12.71 11.66 -10.10
N THR A 99 12.05 11.17 -9.04
CA THR A 99 10.80 11.75 -8.52
C THR A 99 11.02 13.17 -8.00
N ALA A 100 12.06 13.39 -7.21
CA ALA A 100 12.39 14.72 -6.66
C ALA A 100 12.68 15.74 -7.78
N ALA A 101 13.44 15.33 -8.81
CA ALA A 101 13.70 16.16 -9.98
C ALA A 101 12.41 16.51 -10.74
N TYR A 102 11.49 15.56 -10.92
CA TYR A 102 10.21 15.81 -11.57
C TYR A 102 9.36 16.84 -10.83
N ASP A 103 9.30 16.75 -9.50
CA ASP A 103 8.53 17.68 -8.68
C ASP A 103 9.08 19.12 -8.77
N ILE A 104 10.41 19.27 -8.72
CA ILE A 104 11.07 20.57 -8.91
C ILE A 104 10.75 21.15 -10.30
N LEU A 105 10.87 20.33 -11.36
CA LEU A 105 10.63 20.78 -12.73
C LEU A 105 9.17 21.13 -13.03
N ARG A 106 8.22 20.54 -12.29
CA ARG A 106 6.79 20.86 -12.41
C ARG A 106 6.40 22.13 -11.65
N GLY A 107 7.33 22.77 -10.94
CA GLY A 107 7.03 23.92 -10.09
C GLY A 107 6.28 23.53 -8.82
N LYS A 108 6.27 22.25 -8.46
CA LYS A 108 5.92 21.82 -7.11
C LYS A 108 7.17 22.03 -6.27
N THR A 109 7.37 23.28 -5.84
CA THR A 109 8.28 23.60 -4.73
C THR A 109 8.04 22.61 -3.60
N LYS A 110 9.08 22.31 -2.81
CA LYS A 110 9.27 21.27 -1.77
C LYS A 110 8.19 21.20 -0.65
N PHE A 111 6.93 21.37 -1.00
CA PHE A 111 5.77 21.58 -0.14
C PHE A 111 4.83 20.36 -0.13
N ASN A 112 5.14 19.30 -0.90
CA ASN A 112 4.26 18.14 -1.02
C ASN A 112 4.92 16.78 -0.72
N THR A 113 6.18 16.79 -0.27
CA THR A 113 6.87 15.59 0.23
C THR A 113 7.33 15.85 1.66
N GLY A 114 6.41 15.71 2.61
CA GLY A 114 6.62 15.97 4.04
C GLY A 114 7.68 15.10 4.75
N TRP A 115 8.60 14.47 4.03
CA TRP A 115 9.62 13.58 4.58
C TRP A 115 10.90 13.53 3.72
N ARG A 116 11.73 14.59 3.66
CA ARG A 116 13.22 14.49 3.63
C ARG A 116 13.96 15.83 3.54
N GLU A 117 15.05 15.89 4.32
CA GLU A 117 16.23 16.75 4.19
C GLU A 117 16.03 18.28 4.32
N ARG A 118 16.22 18.78 5.55
CA ARG A 118 16.46 20.21 5.86
C ARG A 118 17.83 20.61 5.31
N ASN A 119 17.87 21.39 4.24
CA ASN A 119 19.08 22.11 3.81
C ASN A 119 19.26 23.35 4.73
N PRO A 120 20.39 23.50 5.43
CA PRO A 120 20.61 24.62 6.34
C PRO A 120 20.91 25.97 5.66
N ASP A 121 21.16 26.00 4.34
CA ASP A 121 21.62 27.20 3.62
C ASP A 121 20.55 27.92 2.78
N SER A 122 19.26 27.64 2.98
CA SER A 122 18.19 28.39 2.30
C SER A 122 17.50 29.34 3.26
N ASP A 123 17.73 30.65 3.09
CA ASP A 123 16.97 31.77 3.69
C ASP A 123 15.52 31.84 3.16
N GLY A 124 14.84 30.70 3.10
CA GLY A 124 13.45 30.57 2.70
C GLY A 124 12.57 30.68 3.92
N PHE A 125 12.02 31.86 4.20
CA PHE A 125 10.92 32.01 5.14
C PHE A 125 9.70 31.26 4.59
N ASP A 126 9.42 30.09 5.14
CA ASP A 126 8.23 29.30 4.85
C ASP A 126 7.11 29.69 5.83
N PRO A 127 6.02 30.33 5.37
CA PRO A 127 4.91 30.75 6.22
C PRO A 127 4.21 29.58 6.94
N PHE A 128 4.19 28.40 6.33
CA PHE A 128 3.56 27.22 6.89
C PHE A 128 4.44 26.55 7.94
N GLU A 129 5.76 26.49 7.69
CA GLU A 129 6.71 26.02 8.69
C GLU A 129 6.81 27.00 9.88
N ALA A 130 6.73 28.30 9.63
CA ALA A 130 6.67 29.32 10.67
C ALA A 130 5.41 29.14 11.53
N GLU A 131 4.25 28.87 10.92
CA GLU A 131 2.99 28.61 11.61
C GLU A 131 3.03 27.28 12.41
N LEU A 132 3.57 26.21 11.82
CA LEU A 132 3.78 24.95 12.53
C LEU A 132 4.77 25.11 13.69
N SER A 133 5.83 25.90 13.51
CA SER A 133 6.79 26.23 14.56
C SER A 133 6.17 27.06 15.66
N ARG A 134 5.26 27.99 15.31
CA ARG A 134 4.50 28.78 16.28
C ARG A 134 3.59 27.90 17.13
N ARG A 135 2.86 26.96 16.51
CA ARG A 135 2.00 25.99 17.22
C ARG A 135 2.80 25.01 18.06
N ARG A 136 3.91 24.51 17.52
CA ARG A 136 4.83 23.61 18.23
C ARG A 136 5.47 24.32 19.42
N ASN A 137 5.93 25.55 19.25
CA ASN A 137 6.50 26.34 20.34
C ASN A 137 5.42 26.70 21.36
N ALA A 138 4.16 26.93 20.97
CA ALA A 138 3.07 27.08 21.93
C ALA A 138 2.83 25.79 22.74
N TYR A 139 2.96 24.63 22.10
CA TYR A 139 2.85 23.32 22.75
C TYR A 139 4.01 23.04 23.72
N TYR A 140 5.25 23.41 23.36
CA TYR A 140 6.43 23.26 24.22
C TYR A 140 6.63 24.42 25.23
N ALA A 141 6.06 25.59 24.97
CA ALA A 141 6.00 26.73 25.91
C ALA A 141 4.91 26.56 26.97
N HIS A 142 4.20 25.42 26.97
CA HIS A 142 3.66 24.83 28.18
C HIS A 142 4.76 23.97 28.83
N PRO A 143 5.69 24.54 29.61
CA PRO A 143 6.44 23.69 30.51
C PRO A 143 5.40 23.10 31.46
N SER A 144 5.50 21.79 31.64
CA SER A 144 5.40 21.15 32.94
C SER A 144 5.51 22.11 34.13
N ARG A 145 4.40 22.78 34.46
CA ARG A 145 3.96 22.91 35.85
C ARG A 145 3.44 21.54 36.27
N GLN A 146 4.32 20.54 36.23
CA GLN A 146 4.19 19.42 37.13
C GLN A 146 4.77 19.92 38.44
N PRO A 147 3.95 20.20 39.47
CA PRO A 147 4.50 20.42 40.80
C PRO A 147 5.23 19.14 41.17
N ARG A 148 6.53 19.27 41.37
CA ARG A 148 7.37 18.28 42.02
C ARG A 148 6.67 17.93 43.34
N TYR A 149 6.30 16.67 43.52
CA TYR A 149 5.69 16.15 44.74
C TYR A 149 6.56 16.51 45.94
N GLY A 150 6.06 17.42 46.79
CA GLY A 150 6.71 17.86 48.02
C GLY A 150 6.33 19.30 48.32
N GLU A 151 5.59 19.51 49.41
CA GLU A 151 5.19 20.81 49.96
C GLU A 151 3.95 21.47 49.31
N GLN A 152 2.77 21.03 49.76
CA GLN A 152 1.50 21.72 49.54
C GLN A 152 1.34 22.83 50.59
N SER A 153 1.32 24.09 50.16
CA SER A 153 0.86 25.22 50.97
C SER A 153 -0.67 25.33 50.88
N GLU A 154 -1.34 25.39 52.04
CA GLU A 154 -2.81 25.40 52.25
C GLU A 154 -3.57 26.44 51.39
N GLU A 155 -2.90 27.49 50.95
CA GLU A 155 -3.43 28.56 50.11
C GLU A 155 -3.78 28.10 48.68
N GLN A 156 -3.09 27.09 48.15
CA GLN A 156 -3.39 26.51 46.82
C GLN A 156 -4.59 25.56 46.83
N GLN A 157 -4.94 24.97 47.97
CA GLN A 157 -6.14 24.14 48.11
C GLN A 157 -7.40 25.01 48.00
N ARG A 158 -7.46 26.15 48.69
CA ARG A 158 -8.61 27.08 48.58
C ARG A 158 -8.83 27.64 47.18
N ALA A 159 -7.76 27.90 46.44
CA ALA A 159 -7.85 28.42 45.07
C ALA A 159 -8.34 27.38 44.06
N LYS A 160 -8.05 26.09 44.29
CA LYS A 160 -8.59 24.99 43.47
C LYS A 160 -10.06 24.74 43.75
N ASP A 161 -10.45 24.73 45.02
CA ASP A 161 -11.84 24.48 45.41
C ASP A 161 -12.78 25.56 44.85
N ALA A 162 -12.31 26.82 44.78
CA ALA A 162 -13.04 27.95 44.21
C ALA A 162 -13.26 27.89 42.68
N TRP A 163 -12.37 27.21 41.93
CA TRP A 163 -12.48 27.12 40.46
C TRP A 163 -13.32 25.90 40.02
N THR A 164 -13.44 24.89 40.87
CA THR A 164 -14.21 23.66 40.59
C THR A 164 -15.65 23.69 41.07
N SER A 165 -16.10 24.79 41.67
CA SER A 165 -17.45 24.92 42.25
C SER A 165 -18.39 25.83 41.44
N GLU A 166 -18.43 25.66 40.11
CA GLU A 166 -19.61 26.06 39.33
C GLU A 166 -20.44 24.79 39.05
N PRO A 167 -21.49 24.51 39.84
CA PRO A 167 -22.22 23.24 39.82
C PRO A 167 -22.86 22.93 38.45
N GLU A 168 -23.03 23.94 37.59
CA GLU A 168 -23.67 23.81 36.28
C GLU A 168 -22.81 23.11 35.22
N TYR A 169 -21.47 23.18 35.31
CA TYR A 169 -20.57 22.60 34.30
C TYR A 169 -20.23 21.13 34.56
N ALA A 170 -20.20 20.72 35.83
CA ALA A 170 -19.92 19.33 36.19
C ALA A 170 -20.98 18.35 35.68
N TRP A 171 -22.25 18.78 35.59
CA TRP A 171 -23.31 17.98 34.99
C TRP A 171 -23.10 17.81 33.48
N LYS A 172 -22.75 18.89 32.76
CA LYS A 172 -22.55 18.86 31.30
C LYS A 172 -21.42 17.91 30.90
N ASP A 173 -20.30 17.95 31.63
CA ASP A 173 -19.18 17.02 31.40
C ASP A 173 -19.55 15.56 31.71
N ARG A 174 -20.33 15.31 32.77
CA ARG A 174 -20.84 13.97 33.10
C ARG A 174 -21.81 13.46 32.03
N MET A 175 -22.65 14.32 31.47
CA MET A 175 -23.53 13.96 30.37
C MET A 175 -22.73 13.60 29.12
N ILE A 176 -21.72 14.39 28.74
CA ILE A 176 -20.88 14.10 27.57
C ILE A 176 -20.19 12.75 27.70
N MET A 177 -19.59 12.45 28.87
CA MET A 177 -18.97 11.15 29.11
C MET A 177 -19.99 10.00 29.07
N LEU A 178 -21.17 10.20 29.67
CA LEU A 178 -22.21 9.17 29.70
C LEU A 178 -22.74 8.87 28.30
N PHE A 179 -23.02 9.88 27.48
CA PHE A 179 -23.42 9.70 26.08
C PHE A 179 -22.33 9.07 25.23
N GLY A 180 -21.06 9.44 25.44
CA GLY A 180 -19.92 8.85 24.73
C GLY A 180 -19.77 7.36 25.02
N VAL A 181 -19.86 6.96 26.29
CA VAL A 181 -19.77 5.54 26.71
C VAL A 181 -20.98 4.75 26.21
N LEU A 182 -22.19 5.30 26.32
CA LEU A 182 -23.41 4.65 25.81
C LEU A 182 -23.37 4.44 24.30
N SER A 183 -22.90 5.42 23.54
CA SER A 183 -22.74 5.33 22.08
C SER A 183 -21.75 4.23 21.69
N LEU A 184 -20.62 4.14 22.40
CA LEU A 184 -19.62 3.10 22.17
C LEU A 184 -20.17 1.69 22.45
N VAL A 185 -20.87 1.52 23.57
CA VAL A 185 -21.45 0.23 23.96
C VAL A 185 -22.56 -0.18 22.99
N ALA A 186 -23.46 0.73 22.63
CA ALA A 186 -24.53 0.46 21.67
C ALA A 186 -24.01 0.08 20.27
N GLY A 187 -22.86 0.61 19.85
CA GLY A 187 -22.23 0.27 18.57
C GLY A 187 -21.51 -1.09 18.58
N ILE A 188 -20.86 -1.45 19.69
CA ILE A 188 -20.00 -2.65 19.77
C ILE A 188 -20.80 -3.90 20.14
N VAL A 189 -21.76 -3.79 21.06
CA VAL A 189 -22.49 -4.93 21.62
C VAL A 189 -23.25 -5.76 20.57
N PRO A 190 -23.93 -5.18 19.56
CA PRO A 190 -24.61 -5.95 18.52
C PRO A 190 -23.63 -6.79 17.67
N GLY A 191 -22.42 -6.29 17.44
CA GLY A 191 -21.37 -6.98 16.68
C GLY A 191 -20.80 -8.20 17.42
N ILE A 192 -20.66 -8.10 18.74
CA ILE A 192 -20.07 -9.15 19.57
C ILE A 192 -21.10 -10.24 19.92
N PHE A 193 -22.35 -9.87 20.22
CA PHE A 193 -23.36 -10.83 20.68
C PHE A 193 -24.35 -11.29 19.59
N GLY A 194 -24.51 -10.55 18.49
CA GLY A 194 -25.51 -10.84 17.45
C GLY A 194 -25.03 -11.75 16.30
N PHE A 195 -23.72 -11.84 16.05
CA PHE A 195 -23.17 -12.53 14.87
C PHE A 195 -22.42 -13.88 15.06
N PRO A 196 -22.34 -14.54 16.25
CA PRO A 196 -21.57 -15.79 16.35
C PRO A 196 -22.21 -16.96 15.59
N ALA A 197 -23.52 -16.91 15.32
CA ALA A 197 -24.24 -18.00 14.64
C ALA A 197 -23.94 -18.11 13.13
N GLN A 198 -23.40 -17.06 12.50
CA GLN A 198 -23.21 -17.00 11.04
C GLN A 198 -21.87 -17.62 10.60
N PHE A 199 -20.82 -17.51 11.44
CA PHE A 199 -19.52 -18.12 11.17
C PHE A 199 -19.56 -19.65 11.33
N ASP A 200 -20.27 -20.15 12.34
CA ASP A 200 -20.42 -21.60 12.58
C ASP A 200 -21.13 -22.34 11.45
N ARG A 201 -22.11 -21.69 10.80
CA ARG A 201 -22.85 -22.29 9.68
C ARG A 201 -21.96 -22.52 8.46
N SER A 202 -21.04 -21.60 8.18
CA SER A 202 -20.11 -21.71 7.05
C SER A 202 -19.13 -22.88 7.21
N HIS A 203 -18.59 -23.10 8.40
CA HIS A 203 -17.68 -24.22 8.66
C HIS A 203 -18.39 -25.58 8.62
N LYS A 204 -19.61 -25.66 9.16
CA LYS A 204 -20.43 -26.88 9.10
C LYS A 204 -20.86 -27.21 7.66
N ALA A 205 -21.25 -26.22 6.87
CA ALA A 205 -21.60 -26.39 5.46
C ALA A 205 -20.40 -26.84 4.62
N ALA A 206 -19.22 -26.25 4.85
CA ALA A 206 -17.99 -26.67 4.17
C ALA A 206 -17.63 -28.14 4.49
N GLY A 207 -17.78 -28.56 5.75
CA GLY A 207 -17.55 -29.95 6.15
C GLY A 207 -18.54 -30.94 5.52
N ALA A 208 -19.82 -30.56 5.42
CA ALA A 208 -20.84 -31.37 4.76
C ALA A 208 -20.57 -31.53 3.25
N ASN A 209 -20.25 -30.42 2.56
CA ASN A 209 -19.92 -30.45 1.13
C ASN A 209 -18.69 -31.30 0.83
N LEU A 210 -17.67 -31.29 1.70
CA LEU A 210 -16.48 -32.12 1.52
C LEU A 210 -16.77 -33.61 1.75
N LYS A 211 -17.64 -33.95 2.70
CA LYS A 211 -18.09 -35.34 2.89
C LYS A 211 -18.87 -35.83 1.67
N GLN A 212 -19.77 -35.01 1.15
CA GLN A 212 -20.55 -35.34 -0.05
C GLN A 212 -19.65 -35.49 -1.28
N ALA A 213 -18.70 -34.59 -1.50
CA ALA A 213 -17.76 -34.70 -2.62
C ALA A 213 -16.91 -35.99 -2.54
N ARG A 214 -16.61 -36.49 -1.34
CA ARG A 214 -15.88 -37.76 -1.15
C ARG A 214 -16.73 -38.98 -1.47
N SER A 215 -18.01 -39.01 -1.06
CA SER A 215 -18.91 -40.13 -1.40
C SER A 215 -19.14 -40.19 -2.91
N ASP A 216 -19.40 -39.04 -3.53
CA ASP A 216 -19.68 -38.97 -4.96
C ASP A 216 -18.46 -39.42 -5.76
N ALA A 217 -17.25 -38.98 -5.37
CA ALA A 217 -16.01 -39.40 -6.02
C ALA A 217 -15.76 -40.91 -5.93
N GLN A 218 -16.15 -41.55 -4.83
CA GLN A 218 -16.06 -43.01 -4.67
C GLN A 218 -17.02 -43.72 -5.62
N GLU A 219 -18.28 -43.29 -5.66
CA GLU A 219 -19.31 -43.91 -6.51
C GLU A 219 -18.98 -43.76 -8.01
N PHE A 220 -18.57 -42.57 -8.45
CA PHE A 220 -18.14 -42.34 -9.83
C PHE A 220 -16.84 -43.08 -10.17
N GLY A 221 -15.93 -43.22 -9.19
CA GLY A 221 -14.71 -44.01 -9.33
C GLY A 221 -15.00 -45.48 -9.57
N ASP A 222 -15.87 -46.07 -8.76
CA ASP A 222 -16.26 -47.47 -8.85
C ASP A 222 -17.02 -47.75 -10.16
N ALA A 223 -17.96 -46.87 -10.55
CA ALA A 223 -18.67 -46.96 -11.81
C ALA A 223 -17.71 -46.91 -13.02
N ARG A 224 -16.72 -46.02 -12.99
CA ARG A 224 -15.71 -45.90 -14.05
C ARG A 224 -14.83 -47.15 -14.12
N MET A 225 -14.39 -47.68 -12.98
CA MET A 225 -13.58 -48.90 -12.94
C MET A 225 -14.35 -50.13 -13.43
N ALA A 226 -15.66 -50.22 -13.16
CA ALA A 226 -16.51 -51.27 -13.70
C ALA A 226 -16.61 -51.21 -15.23
N GLN A 227 -16.77 -50.01 -15.81
CA GLN A 227 -16.78 -49.81 -17.26
C GLN A 227 -15.44 -50.18 -17.89
N VAL A 228 -14.31 -49.75 -17.28
CA VAL A 228 -12.97 -50.11 -17.75
C VAL A 228 -12.75 -51.62 -17.73
N ARG A 229 -13.16 -52.31 -16.66
CA ARG A 229 -13.06 -53.78 -16.57
C ARG A 229 -13.85 -54.48 -17.68
N ARG A 230 -15.07 -54.01 -18.00
CA ARG A 230 -15.87 -54.54 -19.12
C ARG A 230 -15.16 -54.36 -20.46
N ARG A 231 -14.63 -53.16 -20.75
CA ARG A 231 -13.85 -52.89 -21.97
C ARG A 231 -12.61 -53.78 -22.09
N VAL A 232 -11.90 -54.02 -21.00
CA VAL A 232 -10.73 -54.90 -20.98
C VAL A 232 -11.12 -56.35 -21.30
N GLN A 233 -12.26 -56.84 -20.79
CA GLN A 233 -12.77 -58.18 -21.12
C GLN A 233 -13.18 -58.31 -22.58
N GLU A 234 -13.88 -57.30 -23.15
CA GLU A 234 -14.23 -57.25 -24.57
C GLU A 234 -12.99 -57.37 -25.46
N ILE A 235 -11.95 -56.57 -25.19
CA ILE A 235 -10.69 -56.60 -25.95
C ILE A 235 -10.00 -57.97 -25.87
N LYS A 236 -9.95 -58.58 -24.68
CA LYS A 236 -9.38 -59.93 -24.52
C LYS A 236 -10.13 -60.98 -25.32
N SER A 237 -11.46 -60.92 -25.38
CA SER A 237 -12.29 -61.84 -26.15
C SER A 237 -12.17 -61.68 -27.67
N GLN A 238 -11.82 -60.49 -28.17
CA GLN A 238 -11.58 -60.24 -29.60
C GLN A 238 -10.18 -60.64 -30.06
N THR A 239 -9.23 -60.77 -29.13
CA THR A 239 -7.82 -61.07 -29.43
C THR A 239 -7.50 -62.57 -29.27
N SER A 240 -8.41 -63.37 -28.71
CA SER A 240 -8.31 -64.85 -28.63
C SER A 240 -9.13 -65.48 -29.73
#